data_AF-A0A1Q4AP76-F1
#
_entry.id   AF-A0A1Q4AP76-F1
#
_cell.length_a   1.000
_cell.length_b   1.000
_cell.length_c   1.000
_cell.angle_alpha   90.00
_cell.angle_beta   90.00
_cell.angle_gamma   90.00
#
_symmetry.space_group_name_H-M   'P 1'
#
loop_
_entity.id
_entity.type
_entity.pdbx_description
1 polymer ?
#
loop_
_entity_poly.entity_id
_entity_poly.type
_entity_poly.pdbx_seq_one_letter_code
_entity_poly.pdbx_strand_id
1 'polypeptide(L)'
;MVGRTPAAPSLPVDVDAPTVVPGAPAARAPEPRRTEARTKAPRTPVSTFYSFRIGGLQDPIGLDRPARIGRRPSAPRILVGAPPRLVRVLSPQREVSSTHVEVRQTGTSVVITDLRSTNGTVVLVPGSRPRKLLQGESVVVSPGTLVDIGDDNILQILPLERAQDRGPS
;
A
#
# COMPACT_ATOMS: atom_id res chain seq x y z
N MET A 1 -54.01 -21.73 35.04
CA MET A 1 -53.00 -22.81 34.97
C MET A 1 -51.67 -22.17 35.34
N VAL A 2 -51.02 -22.60 36.44
CA VAL A 2 -49.69 -22.19 36.98
C VAL A 2 -49.24 -20.70 36.85
N GLY A 3 -48.98 -19.89 37.88
CA GLY A 3 -49.03 -20.07 39.34
C GLY A 3 -47.68 -19.80 40.03
N ARG A 4 -47.54 -18.64 40.72
CA ARG A 4 -46.74 -18.40 41.97
C ARG A 4 -46.57 -16.90 42.29
N THR A 5 -47.00 -16.51 43.48
CA THR A 5 -46.68 -15.28 44.26
C THR A 5 -45.52 -15.58 45.25
N PRO A 6 -45.13 -14.70 46.20
CA PRO A 6 -44.73 -13.27 46.13
C PRO A 6 -43.37 -13.01 46.86
N ALA A 7 -42.89 -11.75 46.99
CA ALA A 7 -42.26 -11.15 48.21
C ALA A 7 -41.40 -9.88 47.93
N ALA A 8 -41.29 -9.01 48.94
CA ALA A 8 -40.33 -7.90 49.15
C ALA A 8 -39.90 -7.95 50.66
N PRO A 9 -39.20 -6.98 51.29
CA PRO A 9 -38.40 -5.81 50.84
C PRO A 9 -36.99 -5.73 51.54
N SER A 10 -36.25 -4.61 51.42
CA SER A 10 -35.38 -4.00 52.49
C SER A 10 -34.75 -2.65 52.06
N LEU A 11 -34.46 -1.75 53.03
CA LEU A 11 -33.88 -0.38 52.94
C LEU A 11 -32.79 -0.23 54.05
N PRO A 12 -32.24 0.97 54.38
CA PRO A 12 -31.63 2.08 53.60
C PRO A 12 -30.08 2.11 53.84
N VAL A 13 -29.28 3.20 53.78
CA VAL A 13 -29.11 4.36 54.71
C VAL A 13 -28.26 5.46 54.04
N ASP A 14 -28.48 6.73 54.41
CA ASP A 14 -27.75 7.95 54.00
C ASP A 14 -26.80 8.44 55.12
N VAL A 15 -25.65 9.04 54.80
CA VAL A 15 -24.84 9.85 55.76
C VAL A 15 -24.02 10.97 55.08
N ASP A 16 -24.57 12.18 55.17
CA ASP A 16 -23.97 13.41 55.74
C ASP A 16 -22.69 14.06 55.14
N ALA A 17 -22.68 15.40 55.14
CA ALA A 17 -21.58 16.26 54.76
C ALA A 17 -21.45 17.45 55.73
N PRO A 18 -20.24 18.02 55.91
CA PRO A 18 -20.20 19.48 56.00
C PRO A 18 -19.01 20.18 55.29
N THR A 19 -19.26 21.43 54.94
CA THR A 19 -18.34 22.44 54.39
C THR A 19 -17.65 23.24 55.50
N VAL A 20 -16.44 23.82 55.29
CA VAL A 20 -15.99 25.21 55.66
C VAL A 20 -14.46 25.41 55.50
N VAL A 21 -14.04 26.66 55.27
CA VAL A 21 -12.73 27.18 54.77
C VAL A 21 -12.55 28.64 55.31
N PRO A 22 -11.35 29.29 55.49
CA PRO A 22 -9.92 28.92 55.26
C PRO A 22 -8.96 29.12 56.49
N GLY A 23 -7.63 29.00 56.29
CA GLY A 23 -6.58 29.56 57.17
C GLY A 23 -5.16 29.48 56.57
N ALA A 24 -4.42 30.59 56.48
CA ALA A 24 -3.06 30.71 55.92
C ALA A 24 -2.10 31.38 56.95
N PRO A 25 -0.77 31.58 56.72
CA PRO A 25 0.08 31.28 55.55
C PRO A 25 1.44 30.60 55.89
N ALA A 26 2.28 30.32 54.86
CA ALA A 26 3.73 30.63 54.79
C ALA A 26 4.57 29.69 53.87
N ALA A 27 5.07 30.27 52.77
CA ALA A 27 6.31 29.98 52.04
C ALA A 27 7.03 28.60 52.14
N ARG A 28 6.98 27.83 51.05
CA ARG A 28 8.17 27.47 50.25
C ARG A 28 7.80 26.78 48.93
N ALA A 29 8.38 27.24 47.81
CA ALA A 29 8.46 26.43 46.58
C ALA A 29 9.57 25.37 46.75
N PRO A 30 9.43 24.21 46.11
CA PRO A 30 10.24 23.98 44.91
C PRO A 30 9.51 23.26 43.75
N GLU A 31 9.91 23.70 42.55
CA GLU A 31 9.85 23.10 41.20
C GLU A 31 8.75 22.08 40.80
N PRO A 32 8.04 22.33 39.67
CA PRO A 32 7.20 21.30 39.06
C PRO A 32 8.08 20.18 38.49
N ARG A 33 7.94 18.98 39.07
CA ARG A 33 8.55 17.75 38.56
C ARG A 33 8.22 17.60 37.07
N ARG A 34 9.24 17.73 36.21
CA ARG A 34 9.14 17.49 34.78
C ARG A 34 8.79 16.02 34.56
N THR A 35 7.50 15.71 34.45
CA THR A 35 7.03 14.43 33.95
C THR A 35 7.44 14.37 32.48
N GLU A 36 8.61 13.80 32.22
CA GLU A 36 9.07 13.51 30.87
C GLU A 36 8.17 12.41 30.29
N ALA A 37 7.05 12.85 29.71
CA ALA A 37 6.29 12.07 28.78
C ALA A 37 7.26 11.67 27.67
N ARG A 38 7.72 10.42 27.73
CA ARG A 38 8.64 9.83 26.76
C ARG A 38 7.88 9.66 25.45
N THR A 39 7.80 10.75 24.68
CA THR A 39 7.10 10.82 23.41
C THR A 39 7.63 9.72 22.53
N LYS A 40 6.82 8.67 22.36
CA LYS A 40 7.09 7.58 21.44
C LYS A 40 7.03 8.19 20.06
N ALA A 41 8.20 8.48 19.48
CA ALA A 41 8.32 9.17 18.21
C ALA A 41 7.38 8.52 17.17
N PRO A 42 6.66 9.32 16.36
CA PRO A 42 5.81 8.77 15.32
C PRO A 42 6.70 7.94 14.38
N ARG A 43 6.51 6.61 14.41
CA ARG A 43 7.16 5.74 13.44
C ARG A 43 6.53 6.07 12.10
N THR A 44 7.27 6.77 11.24
CA THR A 44 6.87 7.00 9.85
C THR A 44 6.44 5.65 9.25
N PRO A 45 5.22 5.53 8.71
CA PRO A 45 4.78 4.27 8.15
C PRO A 45 5.63 3.97 6.90
N VAL A 46 6.54 3.00 7.03
CA VAL A 46 7.36 2.52 5.91
C VAL A 46 6.47 1.86 4.87
N SER A 47 6.09 2.63 3.86
CA SER A 47 5.35 2.13 2.72
C SER A 47 6.20 1.09 2.00
N THR A 48 5.64 -0.11 1.85
CA THR A 48 6.36 -1.23 1.22
C THR A 48 5.71 -1.51 -0.12
N PHE A 49 6.50 -1.40 -1.18
CA PHE A 49 6.03 -1.57 -2.55
C PHE A 49 6.85 -2.65 -3.25
N TYR A 50 6.19 -3.42 -4.10
CA TYR A 50 6.89 -4.22 -5.12
C TYR A 50 7.60 -3.29 -6.10
N SER A 51 8.60 -3.80 -6.80
CA SER A 51 9.21 -3.12 -7.94
C SER A 51 9.20 -4.04 -9.16
N PHE A 52 9.54 -3.50 -10.33
CA PHE A 52 9.82 -4.29 -11.52
C PHE A 52 11.01 -3.71 -12.26
N ARG A 53 11.75 -4.55 -12.99
CA ARG A 53 12.80 -4.11 -13.92
C ARG A 53 12.45 -4.51 -15.34
N ILE A 54 12.94 -3.74 -16.33
CA ILE A 54 12.81 -4.07 -17.75
C ILE A 54 14.19 -4.51 -18.25
N GLY A 55 14.30 -5.76 -18.69
CA GLY A 55 15.59 -6.40 -18.98
C GLY A 55 16.47 -6.55 -17.73
N GLY A 56 17.74 -6.91 -17.96
CA GLY A 56 18.69 -7.23 -16.88
C GLY A 56 19.46 -6.06 -16.27
N LEU A 57 19.51 -4.90 -16.94
CA LEU A 57 20.47 -3.82 -16.68
C LEU A 57 19.85 -2.49 -16.21
N GLN A 58 18.52 -2.40 -16.12
CA GLN A 58 17.83 -1.17 -15.70
C GLN A 58 17.56 -1.17 -14.19
N ASP A 59 17.59 0.01 -13.58
CA ASP A 59 17.22 0.21 -12.17
C ASP A 59 15.76 -0.24 -11.91
N PRO A 60 15.47 -0.85 -10.74
CA PRO A 60 14.12 -1.20 -10.33
C PRO A 60 13.16 0.00 -10.29
N ILE A 61 12.01 -0.16 -10.92
CA ILE A 61 10.91 0.79 -10.93
C ILE A 61 9.89 0.37 -9.86
N GLY A 62 9.78 1.14 -8.78
CA GLY A 62 8.82 0.87 -7.70
C GLY A 62 7.35 0.96 -8.15
N LEU A 63 6.47 0.21 -7.50
CA LEU A 63 5.01 0.23 -7.73
C LEU A 63 4.30 1.07 -6.64
N ASP A 64 4.89 2.23 -6.31
CA ASP A 64 4.31 3.29 -5.47
C ASP A 64 2.98 3.83 -6.03
N ARG A 65 2.83 3.71 -7.35
CA ARG A 65 1.66 4.07 -8.15
C ARG A 65 1.58 3.11 -9.35
N PRO A 66 0.46 3.08 -10.11
CA PRO A 66 0.39 2.26 -11.32
C PRO A 66 1.46 2.67 -12.34
N ALA A 67 2.07 1.70 -13.02
CA ALA A 67 3.01 1.93 -14.11
C ALA A 67 2.38 1.50 -15.44
N ARG A 68 2.55 2.31 -16.49
CA ARG A 68 2.10 2.00 -17.85
C ARG A 68 3.29 1.88 -18.79
N ILE A 69 3.45 0.72 -19.41
CA ILE A 69 4.63 0.36 -20.18
C ILE A 69 4.25 0.25 -21.67
N GLY A 70 5.07 0.79 -22.56
CA GLY A 70 4.91 0.65 -24.02
C GLY A 70 5.91 1.50 -24.81
N ARG A 71 5.84 1.47 -26.15
CA ARG A 71 6.78 2.23 -27.00
C ARG A 71 6.55 3.76 -26.99
N ARG A 72 5.33 4.19 -26.65
CA ARG A 72 4.84 5.59 -26.58
C ARG A 72 3.70 5.67 -25.55
N PRO A 73 3.99 5.42 -24.27
CA PRO A 73 2.97 5.22 -23.24
C PRO A 73 2.19 6.50 -22.95
N SER A 74 0.90 6.35 -22.61
CA SER A 74 0.00 7.45 -22.30
C SER A 74 -0.79 7.22 -21.01
N ALA A 75 -1.06 8.32 -20.30
CA ALA A 75 -1.94 8.33 -19.14
C ALA A 75 -3.39 7.97 -19.54
N PRO A 76 -4.20 7.37 -18.65
CA PRO A 76 -5.61 7.13 -18.91
C PRO A 76 -6.36 8.45 -19.07
N ARG A 77 -7.41 8.43 -19.91
CA ARG A 77 -8.26 9.61 -20.16
C ARG A 77 -9.05 10.06 -18.92
N ILE A 78 -9.38 9.11 -18.04
CA ILE A 78 -9.99 9.36 -16.73
C ILE A 78 -8.96 8.90 -15.70
N LEU A 79 -8.51 9.82 -14.84
CA LEU A 79 -7.56 9.50 -13.79
C LEU A 79 -8.29 9.17 -12.48
N VAL A 80 -7.89 8.08 -11.84
CA VAL A 80 -8.38 7.66 -10.52
C VAL A 80 -7.17 7.52 -9.61
N GLY A 81 -7.05 8.40 -8.61
CA GLY A 81 -5.87 8.47 -7.74
C GLY A 81 -4.67 9.14 -8.42
N ALA A 82 -3.45 8.68 -8.08
CA ALA A 82 -2.21 9.28 -8.56
C ALA A 82 -1.95 9.02 -10.06
N PRO A 83 -1.35 9.98 -10.80
CA PRO A 83 -0.99 9.79 -12.20
C PRO A 83 0.00 8.62 -12.36
N PRO A 84 -0.22 7.71 -13.33
CA PRO A 84 0.63 6.55 -13.49
C PRO A 84 2.03 6.94 -13.95
N ARG A 85 3.04 6.15 -13.55
CA ARG A 85 4.39 6.28 -14.11
C ARG A 85 4.37 5.76 -15.55
N LEU A 86 4.68 6.62 -16.52
CA LEU A 86 4.79 6.23 -17.92
C LEU A 86 6.22 5.74 -18.19
N VAL A 87 6.37 4.47 -18.56
CA VAL A 87 7.66 3.83 -18.80
C VAL A 87 7.78 3.47 -20.27
N ARG A 88 8.74 4.09 -20.96
CA ARG A 88 8.93 3.92 -22.39
C ARG A 88 9.94 2.80 -22.66
N VAL A 89 9.61 1.90 -23.57
CA VAL A 89 10.51 0.82 -24.02
C VAL A 89 10.92 0.99 -25.49
N LEU A 90 12.00 0.31 -25.88
CA LEU A 90 12.41 0.21 -27.28
C LEU A 90 11.52 -0.80 -28.01
N SER A 91 11.20 -0.51 -29.27
CA SER A 91 10.33 -1.36 -30.09
C SER A 91 10.66 -1.15 -31.57
N PRO A 92 11.85 -1.61 -32.02
CA PRO A 92 12.30 -1.44 -33.41
C PRO A 92 11.38 -2.17 -34.40
N GLN A 93 10.94 -3.40 -34.11
CA GLN A 93 10.03 -4.17 -34.95
C GLN A 93 8.56 -3.80 -34.74
N ARG A 94 8.28 -2.87 -33.83
CA ARG A 94 6.95 -2.34 -33.50
C ARG A 94 6.01 -3.39 -32.89
N GLU A 95 6.55 -4.41 -32.25
CA GLU A 95 5.77 -5.45 -31.59
C GLU A 95 5.05 -4.91 -30.35
N VAL A 96 5.68 -3.98 -29.64
CA VAL A 96 5.12 -3.34 -28.46
C VAL A 96 4.10 -2.26 -28.85
N SER A 97 2.85 -2.39 -28.39
CA SER A 97 1.83 -1.35 -28.55
C SER A 97 2.23 -0.02 -27.87
N SER A 98 1.62 1.10 -28.28
CA SER A 98 1.96 2.44 -27.76
C SER A 98 1.92 2.49 -26.24
N THR A 99 0.82 2.02 -25.66
CA THR A 99 0.69 1.64 -24.24
C THR A 99 0.25 0.18 -24.26
N HIS A 100 1.11 -0.75 -23.81
CA HIS A 100 0.92 -2.20 -23.96
C HIS A 100 0.35 -2.84 -22.70
N VAL A 101 0.94 -2.57 -21.53
CA VAL A 101 0.51 -3.11 -20.25
C VAL A 101 0.40 -2.04 -19.17
N GLU A 102 -0.47 -2.28 -18.19
CA GLU A 102 -0.44 -1.62 -16.88
C GLU A 102 0.02 -2.62 -15.82
N VAL A 103 0.92 -2.19 -14.94
CA VAL A 103 1.36 -2.95 -13.76
C VAL A 103 1.01 -2.13 -12.52
N ARG A 104 0.26 -2.71 -11.59
CA ARG A 104 -0.27 -2.00 -10.41
C ARG A 104 -0.22 -2.88 -9.18
N GLN A 105 0.34 -2.36 -8.08
CA GLN A 105 0.18 -3.00 -6.78
C GLN A 105 -1.25 -2.80 -6.26
N THR A 106 -1.86 -3.88 -5.77
CA THR A 106 -3.15 -3.88 -5.07
C THR A 106 -2.96 -4.64 -3.77
N GLY A 107 -2.87 -3.91 -2.65
CA GLY A 107 -2.54 -4.50 -1.34
C GLY A 107 -1.17 -5.21 -1.37
N THR A 108 -1.18 -6.51 -1.11
CA THR A 108 0.00 -7.40 -1.07
C THR A 108 0.16 -8.24 -2.35
N SER A 109 -0.28 -7.71 -3.50
CA SER A 109 -0.18 -8.42 -4.78
C SER A 109 0.05 -7.44 -5.93
N VAL A 110 0.66 -7.94 -7.01
CA VAL A 110 0.83 -7.18 -8.25
C VAL A 110 -0.21 -7.66 -9.26
N VAL A 111 -0.89 -6.71 -9.90
CA VAL A 111 -1.82 -6.96 -11.00
C VAL A 111 -1.18 -6.47 -12.29
N ILE A 112 -1.24 -7.30 -13.33
CA ILE A 112 -0.86 -6.96 -14.69
C ILE A 112 -2.11 -6.95 -15.54
N THR A 113 -2.31 -5.88 -16.31
CA THR A 113 -3.42 -5.75 -17.26
C THR A 113 -2.87 -5.52 -18.66
N ASP A 114 -3.23 -6.37 -19.61
CA ASP A 114 -3.01 -6.11 -21.03
C ASP A 114 -3.92 -4.96 -21.47
N LEU A 115 -3.37 -3.89 -22.03
CA LEU A 115 -4.13 -2.69 -22.41
C LEU A 115 -4.70 -2.76 -23.84
N ARG A 116 -5.13 -3.95 -24.25
CA ARG A 116 -5.54 -4.30 -25.62
C ARG A 116 -4.37 -4.18 -26.60
N SER A 117 -3.30 -4.90 -26.30
CA SER A 117 -2.13 -4.96 -27.14
C SER A 117 -2.40 -5.66 -28.48
N THR A 118 -1.57 -5.36 -29.47
CA THR A 118 -1.70 -5.92 -30.81
C THR A 118 -1.21 -7.37 -30.88
N ASN A 119 -0.06 -7.64 -30.26
CA ASN A 119 0.58 -8.97 -30.31
C ASN A 119 0.30 -9.83 -29.07
N GLY A 120 -0.30 -9.28 -28.02
CA GLY A 120 -0.57 -9.97 -26.75
C GLY A 120 0.63 -9.96 -25.79
N THR A 121 0.33 -9.96 -24.49
CA THR A 121 1.30 -10.10 -23.41
C THR A 121 1.50 -11.58 -23.03
N VAL A 122 2.73 -12.05 -22.78
CA VAL A 122 3.00 -13.40 -22.26
C VAL A 122 3.52 -13.32 -20.82
N VAL A 123 2.87 -14.03 -19.90
CA VAL A 123 3.21 -14.05 -18.46
C VAL A 123 3.71 -15.43 -18.05
N LEU A 124 4.88 -15.48 -17.42
CA LEU A 124 5.47 -16.67 -16.81
C LEU A 124 5.61 -16.46 -15.30
N VAL A 125 4.63 -16.98 -14.55
CA VAL A 125 4.67 -17.02 -13.08
C VAL A 125 5.58 -18.17 -12.63
N PRO A 126 6.42 -18.01 -11.58
CA PRO A 126 7.30 -19.08 -11.11
C PRO A 126 6.53 -20.37 -10.79
N GLY A 127 7.07 -21.51 -11.24
CA GLY A 127 6.43 -22.83 -11.09
C GLY A 127 5.21 -23.09 -12.00
N SER A 128 4.80 -22.12 -12.82
CA SER A 128 3.70 -22.27 -13.79
C SER A 128 4.22 -22.36 -15.22
N ARG A 129 3.37 -22.83 -16.15
CA ARG A 129 3.65 -22.71 -17.60
C ARG A 129 3.42 -21.26 -18.07
N PRO A 130 4.13 -20.77 -19.11
CA PRO A 130 3.84 -19.48 -19.72
C PRO A 130 2.38 -19.41 -20.20
N ARG A 131 1.69 -18.29 -19.94
CA ARG A 131 0.33 -18.01 -20.40
C ARG A 131 0.30 -16.71 -21.18
N LYS A 132 -0.26 -16.74 -22.38
CA LYS A 132 -0.58 -15.52 -23.14
C LYS A 132 -1.89 -14.92 -22.63
N LEU A 133 -1.90 -13.62 -22.34
CA LEU A 133 -3.09 -12.87 -21.95
C LEU A 133 -3.91 -12.47 -23.18
N LEU A 134 -5.23 -12.46 -23.03
CA LEU A 134 -6.16 -11.88 -23.98
C LEU A 134 -6.16 -10.34 -23.86
N GLN A 135 -6.64 -9.66 -24.91
CA GLN A 135 -6.72 -8.21 -24.93
C GLN A 135 -7.65 -7.68 -23.83
N GLY A 136 -7.12 -6.83 -22.95
CA GLY A 136 -7.88 -6.32 -21.79
C GLY A 136 -7.89 -7.25 -20.57
N GLU A 137 -7.29 -8.44 -20.65
CA GLU A 137 -7.24 -9.38 -19.53
C GLU A 137 -6.35 -8.84 -18.40
N SER A 138 -6.73 -9.13 -17.16
CA SER A 138 -5.92 -8.85 -15.98
C SER A 138 -5.59 -10.12 -15.22
N VAL A 139 -4.35 -10.23 -14.73
CA VAL A 139 -3.85 -11.36 -13.96
C VAL A 139 -3.12 -10.89 -12.71
N VAL A 140 -3.31 -11.62 -11.60
CA VAL A 140 -2.56 -11.41 -10.35
C VAL A 140 -1.29 -12.23 -10.41
N VAL A 141 -0.15 -11.63 -10.05
CA VAL A 141 1.18 -12.24 -10.16
C VAL A 141 2.02 -12.07 -8.90
N SER A 142 3.00 -12.95 -8.75
CA SER A 142 3.95 -13.00 -7.63
C SER A 142 5.32 -12.44 -8.03
N PRO A 143 6.19 -12.06 -7.07
CA PRO A 143 7.60 -11.81 -7.32
C PRO A 143 8.27 -12.98 -8.07
N GLY A 144 9.24 -12.66 -8.92
CA GLY A 144 9.88 -13.60 -9.83
C GLY A 144 9.14 -13.81 -11.15
N THR A 145 7.90 -13.32 -11.29
CA THR A 145 7.15 -13.40 -12.56
C THR A 145 7.86 -12.63 -13.67
N LEU A 146 8.00 -13.26 -14.84
CA LEU A 146 8.47 -12.66 -16.08
C LEU A 146 7.29 -12.35 -17.00
N VAL A 147 7.36 -11.22 -17.70
CA VAL A 147 6.27 -10.68 -18.52
C VAL A 147 6.86 -10.13 -19.80
N ASP A 148 6.63 -10.82 -20.89
CA ASP A 148 7.10 -10.45 -22.23
C ASP A 148 6.00 -9.66 -22.96
N ILE A 149 6.39 -8.51 -23.53
CA ILE A 149 5.53 -7.60 -24.29
C ILE A 149 6.02 -7.38 -25.75
N GLY A 150 6.98 -8.20 -26.22
CA GLY A 150 7.59 -8.12 -27.55
C GLY A 150 8.86 -7.25 -27.62
N ASP A 151 9.58 -7.32 -28.73
CA ASP A 151 10.87 -6.63 -28.96
C ASP A 151 11.89 -6.86 -27.80
N ASP A 152 12.01 -8.10 -27.30
CA ASP A 152 12.86 -8.51 -26.14
C ASP A 152 12.57 -7.78 -24.80
N ASN A 153 11.44 -7.08 -24.69
CA ASN A 153 11.08 -6.35 -23.47
C ASN A 153 10.45 -7.28 -22.44
N ILE A 154 11.30 -7.92 -21.65
CA ILE A 154 10.87 -8.75 -20.52
C ILE A 154 10.87 -7.91 -19.24
N LEU A 155 9.70 -7.72 -18.64
CA LEU A 155 9.53 -7.14 -17.31
C LEU A 155 9.64 -8.26 -16.28
N GLN A 156 10.50 -8.10 -15.27
CA GLN A 156 10.55 -8.99 -14.11
C GLN A 156 9.95 -8.30 -12.89
N ILE A 157 8.95 -8.93 -12.26
CA ILE A 157 8.41 -8.50 -10.97
C ILE A 157 9.41 -8.86 -9.88
N LEU A 158 9.85 -7.86 -9.13
CA LEU A 158 10.81 -7.99 -8.04
C LEU A 158 10.07 -8.01 -6.69
N PRO A 159 10.67 -8.58 -5.63
CA PRO A 159 10.07 -8.60 -4.32
C PRO A 159 9.86 -7.19 -3.76
N LEU A 160 9.02 -7.13 -2.74
CA LEU A 160 8.73 -5.93 -1.97
C LEU A 160 10.00 -5.36 -1.31
N GLU A 161 10.51 -4.25 -1.84
CA GLU A 161 11.57 -3.49 -1.18
C GLU A 161 10.94 -2.63 -0.08
N ARG A 162 11.53 -2.62 1.11
CA ARG A 162 11.23 -1.56 2.07
C ARG A 162 11.74 -0.26 1.45
N ALA A 163 10.90 0.77 1.41
CA ALA A 163 11.40 2.12 1.31
C ALA A 163 12.27 2.39 2.55
N GLN A 164 13.58 2.13 2.44
CA GLN A 164 14.55 2.64 3.39
C GLN A 164 14.56 4.16 3.25
N ASP A 165 14.70 4.87 4.36
CA ASP A 165 14.96 6.30 4.37
C ASP A 165 16.29 6.59 3.64
N ARG A 166 16.25 6.69 2.30
CA ARG A 166 17.21 7.49 1.55
C ARG A 166 16.89 8.95 1.86
N GLY A 167 17.32 9.38 3.05
CA GLY A 167 17.41 10.79 3.38
C GLY A 167 18.23 11.51 2.31
N PRO A 168 17.94 12.79 2.04
CA PRO A 168 18.71 13.56 1.07
C PRO A 168 20.19 13.58 1.48
N SER A 169 21.06 13.34 0.51
CA SER A 169 22.50 13.61 0.62
C SER A 169 22.78 15.09 0.41
#